data_AF-A0A352UG36-F1
#
_entry.id   AF-A0A352UG36-F1
#
_cell.length_a   1.000
_cell.length_b   1.000
_cell.length_c   1.000
_cell.angle_alpha   90.00
_cell.angle_beta   90.00
_cell.angle_gamma   90.00
#
_symmetry.space_group_name_H-M   'P 1'
#
loop_
_entity.id
_entity.type
_entity.pdbx_description
1 polymer ?
#
loop_
_entity_poly.entity_id
_entity_poly.type
_entity_poly.pdbx_seq_one_letter_code
_entity_poly.pdbx_strand_id
1 'polypeptide(L)'
;MAPTREQAYRAFDRFVATHKAKYPKATERLKKDRETLLTFYDFPAEHWVHIGTTNPVESAFATVRFRTAKTRGCVSRNTMLALVFRLGLSAEKRWIKLR
;
A
#
# COMPACT_ATOMS: atom_id res chain seq x y z
N MET A 1 1.01 8.66 14.45
CA MET A 1 1.25 7.21 14.54
C MET A 1 1.58 6.88 15.98
N ALA A 2 1.32 5.66 16.47
CA ALA A 2 1.72 5.32 17.83
C ALA A 2 3.27 5.42 17.96
N PRO A 3 3.81 6.05 19.01
CA PRO A 3 5.24 6.28 19.16
C PRO A 3 6.03 5.03 19.56
N THR A 4 5.36 3.98 20.06
CA THR A 4 6.00 2.71 20.42
C THR A 4 5.16 1.52 19.94
N ARG A 5 5.83 0.36 19.82
CA ARG A 5 5.19 -0.90 19.45
C ARG A 5 4.05 -1.28 20.41
N GLU A 6 4.26 -1.12 21.72
CA GLU A 6 3.22 -1.40 22.72
C GLU A 6 1.98 -0.50 22.55
N GLN A 7 2.19 0.79 22.30
CA GLN A 7 1.09 1.72 22.04
C GLN A 7 0.37 1.38 20.73
N ALA A 8 1.10 0.86 19.73
CA ALA A 8 0.51 0.38 18.49
C ALA A 8 -0.38 -0.84 18.70
N TYR A 9 0.04 -1.82 19.52
CA TYR A 9 -0.80 -2.96 19.90
C TYR A 9 -2.09 -2.51 20.59
N ARG A 10 -2.00 -1.60 21.56
CA ARG A 10 -3.19 -1.05 22.25
C ARG A 10 -4.13 -0.32 21.27
N ALA A 11 -3.58 0.47 20.37
CA ALA A 11 -4.35 1.16 19.34
C ALA A 11 -5.02 0.17 18.36
N PHE A 12 -4.32 -0.90 17.99
CA PHE A 12 -4.82 -1.97 17.15
C PHE A 12 -6.02 -2.69 17.79
N ASP A 13 -5.89 -3.10 19.06
CA ASP A 13 -6.97 -3.77 19.78
C ASP A 13 -8.20 -2.87 19.93
N ARG A 14 -7.98 -1.57 20.20
CA ARG A 14 -9.05 -0.56 20.21
C ARG A 14 -9.73 -0.43 18.85
N PHE A 15 -8.98 -0.39 17.75
CA PHE A 15 -9.53 -0.31 16.40
C PHE A 15 -10.41 -1.52 16.09
N VAL A 16 -9.91 -2.73 16.41
CA VAL A 16 -10.65 -3.97 16.24
C VAL A 16 -11.94 -3.96 17.05
N ALA A 17 -11.88 -3.63 18.35
CA ALA A 17 -13.07 -3.59 19.21
C ALA A 17 -14.13 -2.62 18.68
N THR A 18 -13.70 -1.45 18.19
CA THR A 18 -14.59 -0.42 17.67
C THR A 18 -15.26 -0.82 16.35
N HIS A 19 -14.52 -1.49 15.45
CA HIS A 19 -14.97 -1.71 14.08
C HIS A 19 -15.42 -3.15 13.78
N LYS A 20 -15.19 -4.11 14.67
CA LYS A 20 -15.53 -5.53 14.44
C LYS A 20 -17.01 -5.74 14.13
N ALA A 21 -17.92 -5.02 14.80
CA ALA A 21 -19.35 -5.13 14.58
C ALA A 21 -19.76 -4.71 13.15
N LYS A 22 -19.15 -3.64 12.63
CA LYS A 22 -19.45 -3.10 11.29
C LYS A 22 -18.69 -3.80 10.17
N TYR A 23 -17.44 -4.20 10.43
CA TYR A 23 -16.52 -4.74 9.43
C TYR A 23 -15.82 -6.02 9.93
N PRO A 24 -16.57 -7.12 10.16
CA PRO A 24 -16.02 -8.33 10.74
C PRO A 24 -14.92 -8.95 9.85
N LYS A 25 -15.14 -9.04 8.53
CA LYS A 25 -14.14 -9.62 7.60
C LYS A 25 -12.83 -8.82 7.54
N ALA A 26 -12.91 -7.49 7.60
CA ALA A 26 -11.72 -6.63 7.55
C ALA A 26 -10.92 -6.74 8.84
N THR A 27 -11.59 -6.70 9.99
CA THR A 27 -10.94 -6.80 11.30
C THR A 27 -10.31 -8.19 11.53
N GLU A 28 -10.94 -9.28 11.06
CA GLU A 28 -10.33 -10.61 11.13
C GLU A 28 -9.07 -10.75 10.26
N ARG A 29 -9.06 -10.17 9.05
CA ARG A 29 -7.82 -10.12 8.23
C ARG A 29 -6.71 -9.37 8.93
N LEU A 30 -7.01 -8.18 9.47
CA LEU A 30 -6.02 -7.40 10.20
C LEU A 30 -5.45 -8.20 11.38
N LYS A 31 -6.30 -8.87 12.16
CA LYS A 31 -5.84 -9.68 13.31
C LYS A 31 -4.90 -10.80 12.89
N LYS A 32 -5.23 -11.50 11.80
CA LYS A 32 -4.41 -12.59 11.27
C LYS A 32 -2.99 -12.12 10.97
N ASP A 33 -2.87 -10.94 10.37
CA ASP A 33 -1.59 -10.40 9.91
C ASP A 33 -0.97 -9.40 10.91
N ARG A 34 -1.45 -9.37 12.17
CA ARG A 34 -1.09 -8.37 13.19
C ARG A 34 0.43 -8.27 13.39
N GLU A 35 1.11 -9.40 13.51
CA GLU A 35 2.56 -9.41 13.74
C GLU A 35 3.32 -8.82 12.55
N THR A 36 2.99 -9.26 11.33
CA THR A 36 3.59 -8.77 10.10
C THR A 36 3.35 -7.27 9.89
N LEU A 37 2.15 -6.78 10.21
CA LEU A 37 1.83 -5.36 10.11
C LEU A 37 2.62 -4.52 11.12
N LEU A 38 2.90 -5.08 12.31
CA LEU A 38 3.62 -4.39 13.38
C LEU A 38 5.14 -4.57 13.32
N THR A 39 5.68 -5.43 12.45
CA THR A 39 7.11 -5.47 12.07
C THR A 39 7.60 -4.10 11.58
N PHE A 40 6.69 -3.24 11.13
CA PHE A 40 6.94 -1.83 10.89
C PHE A 40 7.75 -1.14 12.01
N TYR A 41 7.46 -1.47 13.28
CA TYR A 41 8.10 -0.88 14.45
C TYR A 41 9.50 -1.40 14.73
N ASP A 42 9.96 -2.44 14.02
CA ASP A 42 11.31 -2.97 14.14
C ASP A 42 12.33 -2.12 13.35
N PHE A 43 11.85 -1.21 12.49
CA PHE A 43 12.69 -0.24 11.77
C PHE A 43 12.92 1.05 12.57
N PRO A 44 14.06 1.75 12.37
CA PRO A 44 14.29 3.08 12.92
C PRO A 44 13.17 4.08 12.63
N ALA A 45 12.85 4.93 13.62
CA ALA A 45 11.77 5.92 13.51
C ALA A 45 11.95 6.90 12.34
N GLU A 46 13.19 7.19 11.95
CA GLU A 46 13.52 8.03 10.81
C GLU A 46 12.96 7.49 9.48
N HIS A 47 12.82 6.16 9.35
CA HIS A 47 12.32 5.52 8.14
C HIS A 47 10.80 5.37 8.10
N TRP A 48 10.12 5.58 9.22
CA TRP A 48 8.69 5.34 9.35
C TRP A 48 7.85 6.15 8.36
N VAL A 49 8.25 7.40 8.07
CA VAL A 49 7.55 8.26 7.11
C VAL A 49 7.61 7.70 5.68
N HIS A 50 8.71 7.04 5.32
CA HIS A 50 8.90 6.48 3.99
C HIS A 50 8.28 5.09 3.84
N ILE A 51 8.31 4.28 4.89
CA ILE A 51 7.68 2.95 4.89
C ILE A 51 6.15 3.07 4.97
N GLY A 52 5.65 4.05 5.73
CA GLY A 52 4.22 4.25 5.97
C GLY A 52 3.46 4.93 4.82
N THR A 53 4.15 5.42 3.78
CA THR A 53 3.49 6.05 2.64
C THR A 53 3.17 5.06 1.53
N THR A 54 1.95 5.12 1.01
CA THR A 54 1.51 4.33 -0.16
C THR A 54 1.85 5.02 -1.48
N ASN A 55 2.28 6.28 -1.46
CA ASN A 55 2.52 7.11 -2.64
C ASN A 55 3.47 6.47 -3.67
N PRO A 56 4.63 5.87 -3.27
CA PRO A 56 5.53 5.25 -4.24
C PRO A 56 4.88 4.13 -5.05
N VAL A 57 3.94 3.40 -4.44
CA VAL A 57 3.17 2.35 -5.12
C VAL A 57 1.98 2.96 -5.87
N GLU A 58 1.12 3.70 -5.20
CA GLU A 58 -0.15 4.18 -5.76
C GLU A 58 0.04 5.16 -6.93
N SER A 59 1.03 6.06 -6.84
CA SER A 59 1.35 7.03 -7.88
C SER A 59 1.91 6.36 -9.13
N ALA A 60 2.86 5.43 -8.97
CA ALA A 60 3.46 4.69 -10.07
C ALA A 60 2.41 3.88 -10.86
N PHE A 61 1.45 3.26 -10.16
CA PHE A 61 0.40 2.46 -10.79
C PHE A 61 -0.87 3.22 -11.17
N ALA A 62 -1.00 4.52 -10.85
CA ALA A 62 -2.18 5.31 -11.18
C ALA A 62 -2.47 5.34 -12.69
N THR A 63 -1.45 5.63 -13.50
CA THR A 63 -1.58 5.68 -14.97
C THR A 63 -1.84 4.30 -15.57
N VAL A 64 -1.24 3.25 -15.00
CA VAL A 64 -1.49 1.86 -15.42
C VAL A 64 -2.96 1.53 -15.23
N ARG A 65 -3.52 1.74 -14.04
CA ARG A 65 -4.95 1.52 -13.77
C ARG A 65 -5.85 2.32 -14.72
N PHE A 66 -5.52 3.59 -14.93
CA PHE A 66 -6.28 4.46 -15.84
C PHE A 66 -6.29 3.91 -17.28
N ARG A 67 -5.13 3.53 -17.82
CA ARG A 67 -5.03 3.01 -19.19
C ARG A 67 -5.68 1.64 -19.33
N THR A 68 -5.55 0.76 -18.35
CA THR A 68 -6.26 -0.53 -18.32
C THR A 68 -7.77 -0.36 -18.33
N ALA A 69 -8.32 0.60 -17.57
CA ALA A 69 -9.74 0.91 -17.60
C ALA A 69 -10.20 1.47 -18.95
N LYS A 70 -9.36 2.28 -19.62
CA LYS A 70 -9.67 2.86 -20.93
C LYS A 70 -9.59 1.85 -22.08
N THR A 71 -8.70 0.86 -22.03
CA THR A 71 -8.57 -0.15 -23.08
C THR A 71 -9.69 -1.19 -23.06
N ARG A 72 -10.43 -1.34 -21.95
CA ARG A 72 -11.61 -2.22 -21.82
C ARG A 72 -11.38 -3.67 -22.28
N GLY A 73 -10.16 -4.18 -22.12
CA GLY A 73 -9.79 -5.53 -22.56
C GLY A 73 -9.61 -5.70 -24.08
N CYS A 74 -9.69 -4.63 -24.87
CA CYS A 74 -9.48 -4.67 -26.32
C CYS A 74 -8.00 -4.77 -26.74
N VAL A 75 -7.15 -5.35 -25.89
CA VAL A 75 -5.71 -5.51 -26.13
C VAL A 75 -5.30 -6.95 -25.89
N SER A 76 -4.37 -7.45 -26.72
CA SER A 76 -3.75 -8.75 -26.48
C SER A 76 -2.90 -8.73 -25.22
N ARG A 77 -2.58 -9.91 -24.66
CA ARG A 77 -1.65 -10.05 -23.52
C ARG A 77 -0.32 -9.36 -23.79
N ASN A 78 0.26 -9.56 -24.97
CA ASN A 78 1.56 -8.98 -25.32
C ASN A 78 1.48 -7.45 -25.44
N THR A 79 0.40 -6.93 -26.03
CA THR A 79 0.17 -5.48 -26.13
C THR A 79 -0.03 -4.85 -24.74
N MET A 80 -0.75 -5.53 -23.83
CA MET A 80 -0.94 -5.07 -22.46
C MET A 80 0.39 -5.02 -21.70
N LEU A 81 1.23 -6.05 -21.81
CA LEU A 81 2.56 -6.07 -21.19
C LEU A 81 3.43 -4.91 -21.71
N ALA A 82 3.47 -4.70 -23.03
CA ALA A 82 4.21 -3.59 -23.62
C ALA A 82 3.71 -2.22 -23.15
N LEU A 83 2.38 -2.04 -23.04
CA LEU A 83 1.76 -0.82 -22.51
C LEU A 83 2.20 -0.57 -21.06
N VAL A 84 2.04 -1.55 -20.17
CA VAL A 84 2.41 -1.42 -18.74
C VAL A 84 3.90 -1.09 -18.60
N PHE A 85 4.76 -1.78 -19.35
CA PHE A 85 6.20 -1.51 -19.36
C PHE A 85 6.53 -0.07 -19.78
N ARG A 86 5.94 0.42 -20.88
CA ARG A 86 6.17 1.79 -21.36
C ARG A 86 5.64 2.85 -20.39
N LEU A 87 4.53 2.57 -19.70
CA LEU A 87 4.01 3.44 -18.64
C LEU A 87 4.95 3.48 -17.42
N GLY A 88 5.52 2.33 -17.03
CA GLY A 88 6.54 2.26 -15.98
C GLY A 88 7.77 3.11 -16.28
N LEU A 89 8.35 2.96 -17.48
CA LEU A 89 9.47 3.80 -17.94
C LEU A 89 9.13 5.29 -18.00
N SER A 90 7.86 5.63 -18.23
CA SER A 90 7.41 7.02 -18.24
C SER A 90 7.29 7.60 -16.82
N ALA A 91 6.88 6.77 -15.84
CA ALA A 91 6.79 7.14 -14.44
C ALA A 91 8.19 7.32 -13.81
N GLU A 92 9.14 6.43 -14.14
CA GLU A 92 10.52 6.46 -13.64
C GLU A 92 11.20 7.81 -13.82
N LYS A 93 10.97 8.48 -14.96
CA LYS A 93 11.54 9.79 -15.28
C LYS A 93 11.16 10.91 -14.30
N ARG A 94 10.15 10.70 -13.46
CA ARG A 94 9.63 11.67 -12.48
C ARG A 94 9.91 11.26 -11.04
N TRP A 95 10.64 10.17 -10.81
CA TRP A 95 10.95 9.73 -9.45
C TRP A 95 11.91 10.69 -8.77
N ILE A 96 11.59 11.00 -7.51
CA ILE A 96 12.39 11.87 -6.66
C ILE A 96 13.11 10.97 -5.66
N LYS A 97 14.39 11.26 -5.42
CA LYS A 97 15.20 10.55 -4.42
C LYS A 97 14.59 10.75 -3.03
N LEU A 98 14.47 9.68 -2.25
CA LEU A 98 14.13 9.75 -0.83
C LEU A 98 15.21 10.58 -0.11
N ARG A 99 14.79 11.55 0.69
CA ARG A 99 15.67 12.42 1.47
C ARG A 99 15.90 11.83 2.84
#